data_AF-A0A4R3LG30-F1
#
_entry.id   AF-A0A4R3LG30-F1
#
_cell.length_a   1.000
_cell.length_b   1.000
_cell.length_c   1.000
_cell.angle_alpha   90.00
_cell.angle_beta   90.00
_cell.angle_gamma   90.00
#
_symmetry.space_group_name_H-M   'P 1'
#
loop_
_entity.id
_entity.type
_entity.pdbx_description
1 polymer ?
#
loop_
_entity_poly.entity_id
_entity_poly.type
_entity_poly.pdbx_seq_one_letter_code
_entity_poly.pdbx_strand_id
1 'polypeptide(L)'
;MDDMVKAAMAKWPNVPHCYGWLGLDERGRWWMRDAAAQAAGPFVGPGASAASRGSELRHAGLIAFIGRNYACDDQGQWYFQNGPQRVYVELACTPWVWRVQPDGGLYSHTGQPTMPTEVLVDERGWVYLVTPLGVGVVHSQDVPLAVEHWEAGRWPVTEPRSVHSATLPERYRFVPSPAARRASASSAIK
;
A
#
# COMPACT_ATOMS: atom_id res chain seq x y z
N MET A 1 8.12 3.75 -13.46
CA MET A 1 7.07 4.26 -14.38
C MET A 1 7.48 4.00 -15.81
N ASP A 2 6.63 3.30 -16.55
CA ASP A 2 6.86 2.88 -17.94
C ASP A 2 6.88 4.10 -18.89
N ASP A 3 7.66 4.05 -19.97
CA ASP A 3 7.81 5.21 -20.88
C ASP A 3 6.52 5.55 -21.63
N MET A 4 5.70 4.54 -21.93
CA MET A 4 4.36 4.74 -22.50
C MET A 4 3.47 5.57 -21.58
N VAL A 5 3.60 5.40 -20.26
CA VAL A 5 2.84 6.17 -19.28
C VAL A 5 3.30 7.62 -19.26
N LYS A 6 4.62 7.86 -19.27
CA LYS A 6 5.20 9.22 -19.35
C LYS A 6 4.76 9.95 -20.63
N ALA A 7 4.77 9.26 -21.78
CA ALA A 7 4.32 9.82 -23.06
C ALA A 7 2.83 10.21 -23.02
N ALA A 8 1.99 9.38 -22.39
CA ALA A 8 0.56 9.68 -22.26
C ALA A 8 0.30 10.89 -21.33
N MET A 9 1.05 11.03 -20.24
CA MET A 9 0.98 12.21 -19.35
C MET A 9 1.33 13.51 -20.09
N ALA A 10 2.34 13.50 -20.95
CA ALA A 10 2.72 14.67 -21.74
C ALA A 10 1.62 15.08 -22.75
N LYS A 11 0.93 14.08 -23.33
CA LYS A 11 -0.14 14.32 -24.30
C LYS A 11 -1.43 14.84 -23.64
N TRP A 12 -1.74 14.40 -22.43
CA TRP A 12 -2.98 14.73 -21.72
C TRP A 12 -2.71 15.07 -20.25
N PRO A 13 -2.23 16.29 -19.95
CA PRO A 13 -1.80 16.62 -18.58
C PRO A 13 -2.95 16.74 -17.57
N ASN A 14 -4.17 17.02 -18.03
CA ASN A 14 -5.31 17.40 -17.19
C ASN A 14 -6.41 16.33 -17.14
N VAL A 15 -6.05 15.07 -16.83
CA VAL A 15 -7.03 13.98 -16.69
C VAL A 15 -7.46 13.84 -15.22
N PRO A 16 -8.78 13.90 -14.91
CA PRO A 16 -9.27 13.76 -13.55
C PRO A 16 -8.78 12.47 -12.89
N HIS A 17 -8.40 12.57 -11.63
CA HIS A 17 -7.92 11.43 -10.85
C HIS A 17 -9.09 10.55 -10.40
N CYS A 18 -8.84 9.24 -10.31
CA CYS A 18 -9.78 8.24 -9.83
C CYS A 18 -9.52 7.94 -8.36
N TYR A 19 -10.58 7.85 -7.56
CA TYR A 19 -10.53 7.57 -6.12
C TYR A 19 -11.48 6.42 -5.78
N GLY A 20 -11.09 5.57 -4.83
CA GLY A 20 -11.96 4.52 -4.29
C GLY A 20 -12.07 3.24 -5.12
N TRP A 21 -11.58 3.22 -6.37
CA TRP A 21 -11.72 2.10 -7.31
C TRP A 21 -10.68 0.99 -7.17
N LEU A 22 -9.55 1.27 -6.53
CA LEU A 22 -8.43 0.32 -6.35
C LEU A 22 -8.10 0.22 -4.87
N GLY A 23 -8.03 -1.01 -4.35
CA GLY A 23 -7.61 -1.30 -2.99
C GLY A 23 -6.37 -2.19 -2.95
N LEU A 24 -5.53 -2.00 -1.95
CA LEU A 24 -4.40 -2.87 -1.63
C LEU A 24 -4.60 -3.47 -0.25
N ASP A 25 -4.68 -4.79 -0.17
CA ASP A 25 -4.85 -5.46 1.11
C ASP A 25 -3.55 -5.77 1.85
N GLU A 26 -3.68 -6.16 3.11
CA GLU A 26 -2.58 -6.50 4.03
C GLU A 26 -1.71 -7.69 3.55
N ARG A 27 -2.17 -8.42 2.52
CA ARG A 27 -1.44 -9.53 1.90
C ARG A 27 -0.81 -9.16 0.56
N GLY A 28 -0.90 -7.89 0.16
CA GLY A 28 -0.34 -7.38 -1.09
C GLY A 28 -1.22 -7.71 -2.31
N ARG A 29 -2.50 -8.05 -2.10
CA ARG A 29 -3.44 -8.32 -3.19
C ARG A 29 -4.17 -7.05 -3.58
N TRP A 30 -4.37 -6.90 -4.89
CA TRP A 30 -5.10 -5.79 -5.47
C TRP A 30 -6.59 -6.12 -5.57
N TRP A 31 -7.43 -5.13 -5.27
CA TRP A 31 -8.88 -5.25 -5.29
C TRP A 31 -9.51 -4.17 -6.15
N MET A 32 -10.37 -4.55 -7.07
CA MET A 32 -11.18 -3.65 -7.88
C MET A 32 -12.52 -3.39 -7.16
N ARG A 33 -12.84 -2.12 -6.96
CA ARG A 33 -14.03 -1.67 -6.24
C ARG A 33 -14.95 -0.91 -7.18
N ASP A 34 -15.91 -1.61 -7.76
CA ASP A 34 -16.92 -0.99 -8.60
C ASP A 34 -17.88 -0.08 -7.80
N ALA A 35 -18.84 0.55 -8.48
CA ALA A 35 -19.80 1.44 -7.83
C ALA A 35 -20.62 0.72 -6.74
N ALA A 36 -20.94 -0.56 -6.93
CA ALA A 36 -21.70 -1.34 -5.94
C ALA A 36 -20.85 -1.63 -4.69
N ALA A 37 -19.57 -2.01 -4.87
CA ALA A 37 -18.64 -2.19 -3.77
C ALA A 37 -18.41 -0.89 -2.99
N GLN A 38 -18.28 0.25 -3.69
CA GLN A 38 -18.14 1.55 -3.02
C GLN A 38 -19.42 1.96 -2.26
N ALA A 39 -20.60 1.69 -2.82
CA ALA A 39 -21.88 1.93 -2.15
C ALA A 39 -22.09 1.02 -0.93
N ALA A 40 -21.51 -0.20 -0.94
CA ALA A 40 -21.60 -1.15 0.16
C ALA A 40 -20.73 -0.80 1.39
N GLY A 41 -19.85 0.21 1.29
CA GLY A 41 -19.06 0.71 2.42
C GLY A 41 -17.60 1.04 2.06
N PRO A 42 -16.76 1.35 3.06
CA PRO A 42 -15.33 1.58 2.86
C PRO A 42 -14.57 0.27 2.56
N PHE A 43 -13.36 0.39 2.03
CA PHE A 43 -12.52 -0.78 1.73
C PHE A 43 -12.11 -1.54 3.02
N VAL A 44 -11.80 -0.79 4.08
CA VAL A 44 -11.47 -1.30 5.42
C VAL A 44 -12.03 -0.39 6.51
N GLY A 45 -12.04 -0.90 7.75
CA GLY A 45 -12.48 -0.14 8.94
C GLY A 45 -13.98 -0.25 9.23
N PRO A 46 -14.51 0.60 10.12
CA PRO A 46 -15.93 0.59 10.48
C PRO A 46 -16.85 0.70 9.26
N GLY A 47 -17.82 -0.21 9.15
CA GLY A 47 -18.76 -0.27 8.01
C GLY A 47 -18.23 -1.03 6.80
N ALA A 48 -16.98 -1.49 6.79
CA ALA A 48 -16.49 -2.38 5.74
C ALA A 48 -17.17 -3.76 5.83
N SER A 49 -17.41 -4.37 4.67
CA SER A 49 -18.02 -5.68 4.50
C SER A 49 -17.31 -6.47 3.40
N ALA A 50 -17.63 -7.76 3.26
CA ALA A 50 -17.13 -8.55 2.14
C ALA A 50 -17.52 -7.93 0.79
N ALA A 51 -18.73 -7.37 0.68
CA ALA A 51 -19.19 -6.68 -0.52
C ALA A 51 -18.41 -5.39 -0.79
N SER A 52 -18.04 -4.63 0.25
CA SER A 52 -17.34 -3.35 0.08
C SER A 52 -15.87 -3.48 -0.31
N ARG A 53 -15.29 -4.68 -0.12
CA ARG A 53 -13.93 -5.01 -0.54
C ARG A 53 -13.81 -5.11 -2.08
N GLY A 54 -14.89 -5.45 -2.76
CA GLY A 54 -14.93 -5.60 -4.23
C GLY A 54 -14.41 -6.96 -4.71
N SER A 55 -13.83 -7.01 -5.89
CA SER A 55 -13.27 -8.23 -6.49
C SER A 55 -11.75 -8.24 -6.50
N GLU A 56 -11.15 -9.38 -6.16
CA GLU A 56 -9.69 -9.55 -6.23
C GLU A 56 -9.23 -9.52 -7.69
N LEU A 57 -8.28 -8.65 -8.00
CA LEU A 57 -7.65 -8.61 -9.30
C LEU A 57 -6.64 -9.77 -9.42
N ARG A 58 -6.84 -10.64 -10.41
CA ARG A 58 -6.01 -11.85 -10.64
C ARG A 58 -5.22 -11.83 -11.94
N HIS A 59 -5.44 -10.83 -12.80
CA HIS A 59 -4.78 -10.73 -14.09
C HIS A 59 -3.31 -10.30 -13.93
N ALA A 60 -2.39 -11.27 -14.00
CA ALA A 60 -0.96 -11.08 -13.70
C ALA A 60 -0.31 -9.91 -14.48
N GLY A 61 -0.62 -9.78 -15.77
CA GLY A 61 -0.09 -8.68 -16.59
C GLY A 61 -0.55 -7.29 -16.12
N LEU A 62 -1.77 -7.19 -15.60
CA LEU A 62 -2.29 -5.92 -15.07
C LEU A 62 -1.71 -5.64 -13.68
N ILE A 63 -1.58 -6.65 -12.82
CA ILE A 63 -0.91 -6.51 -11.52
C ILE A 63 0.53 -6.04 -11.71
N ALA A 64 1.28 -6.64 -12.64
CA ALA A 64 2.64 -6.23 -12.94
C ALA A 64 2.71 -4.79 -13.47
N PHE A 65 1.74 -4.41 -14.31
CA PHE A 65 1.63 -3.03 -14.80
C PHE A 65 1.32 -2.03 -13.68
N ILE A 66 0.43 -2.38 -12.75
CA ILE A 66 0.14 -1.59 -11.54
C ILE A 66 1.44 -1.40 -10.74
N GLY A 67 2.14 -2.49 -10.43
CA GLY A 67 3.34 -2.44 -9.60
C GLY A 67 4.47 -1.57 -10.16
N ARG A 68 4.72 -1.60 -11.48
CA ARG A 68 5.76 -0.75 -12.13
C ARG A 68 5.42 0.74 -12.15
N ASN A 69 4.14 1.08 -11.97
CA ASN A 69 3.59 2.42 -12.04
C ASN A 69 2.93 2.83 -10.71
N TYR A 70 3.23 2.12 -9.63
CA TYR A 70 2.80 2.42 -8.27
C TYR A 70 3.73 3.45 -7.64
N ALA A 71 3.18 4.54 -7.12
CA ALA A 71 3.93 5.67 -6.61
C ALA A 71 3.14 6.41 -5.51
N CYS A 72 3.81 7.35 -4.85
CA CYS A 72 3.25 8.22 -3.84
C CYS A 72 3.30 9.68 -4.33
N ASP A 73 2.27 10.47 -4.03
CA ASP A 73 2.30 11.91 -4.24
C ASP A 73 2.87 12.67 -3.02
N ASP A 74 3.06 13.98 -3.16
CA ASP A 74 3.63 14.84 -2.11
C ASP A 74 2.75 14.93 -0.84
N GLN A 75 1.51 14.43 -0.90
CA GLN A 75 0.57 14.40 0.22
C GLN A 75 0.52 13.03 0.92
N GLY A 76 1.37 12.08 0.51
CA GLY A 76 1.39 10.74 1.07
C GLY A 76 0.30 9.81 0.50
N GLN A 77 -0.41 10.22 -0.55
CA GLN A 77 -1.45 9.39 -1.16
C GLN A 77 -0.81 8.49 -2.22
N TRP A 78 -1.05 7.19 -2.10
CA TRP A 78 -0.51 6.22 -3.03
C TRP A 78 -1.45 6.00 -4.20
N TYR A 79 -0.87 5.86 -5.39
CA TYR A 79 -1.60 5.74 -6.64
C TYR A 79 -0.89 4.82 -7.62
N PHE A 80 -1.66 4.29 -8.56
CA PHE A 80 -1.16 3.68 -9.78
C PHE A 80 -1.36 4.65 -10.95
N GLN A 81 -0.30 4.92 -11.72
CA GLN A 81 -0.35 5.77 -12.90
C GLN A 81 -0.82 4.99 -14.13
N ASN A 82 -2.08 5.17 -14.52
CA ASN A 82 -2.71 4.56 -15.68
C ASN A 82 -2.73 5.53 -16.86
N GLY A 83 -1.64 5.56 -17.64
CA GLY A 83 -1.47 6.58 -18.68
C GLY A 83 -1.46 7.99 -18.06
N PRO A 84 -2.29 8.94 -18.52
CA PRO A 84 -2.36 10.28 -17.92
C PRO A 84 -3.11 10.32 -16.57
N GLN A 85 -3.87 9.26 -16.24
CA GLN A 85 -4.73 9.25 -15.07
C GLN A 85 -4.04 8.64 -13.85
N ARG A 86 -4.15 9.30 -12.69
CA ARG A 86 -3.83 8.69 -11.39
C ARG A 86 -5.05 7.95 -10.86
N VAL A 87 -4.84 6.70 -10.46
CA VAL A 87 -5.82 5.89 -9.74
C VAL A 87 -5.32 5.71 -8.31
N TYR A 88 -5.91 6.46 -7.38
CA TYR A 88 -5.53 6.41 -5.97
C TYR A 88 -5.97 5.10 -5.31
N VAL A 89 -5.14 4.63 -4.38
CA VAL A 89 -5.26 3.33 -3.74
C VAL A 89 -5.79 3.47 -2.31
N GLU A 90 -6.85 2.72 -2.01
CA GLU A 90 -7.33 2.50 -0.65
C GLU A 90 -6.46 1.42 0.02
N LEU A 91 -5.76 1.77 1.09
CA LEU A 91 -4.82 0.89 1.78
C LEU A 91 -5.50 0.20 2.96
N ALA A 92 -5.44 -1.13 3.02
CA ALA A 92 -5.92 -1.87 4.18
C ALA A 92 -5.02 -1.70 5.41
N CYS A 93 -3.73 -1.45 5.19
CA CYS A 93 -2.74 -1.38 6.26
C CYS A 93 -1.65 -0.33 5.98
N THR A 94 -0.67 -0.67 5.16
CA THR A 94 0.47 0.17 4.81
C THR A 94 0.67 0.17 3.30
N PRO A 95 1.40 1.14 2.73
CA PRO A 95 1.59 1.22 1.29
C PRO A 95 2.40 0.07 0.69
N TRP A 96 3.29 -0.52 1.49
CA TRP A 96 4.03 -1.70 1.11
C TRP A 96 3.58 -2.92 1.92
N VAL A 97 3.52 -4.06 1.25
CA VAL A 97 3.54 -5.37 1.91
C VAL A 97 4.86 -6.03 1.59
N TRP A 98 5.58 -6.46 2.60
CA TRP A 98 6.90 -7.05 2.49
C TRP A 98 6.82 -8.57 2.41
N ARG A 99 7.56 -9.13 1.45
CA ARG A 99 7.82 -10.55 1.32
C ARG A 99 9.24 -10.84 1.75
N VAL A 100 9.40 -11.80 2.65
CA VAL A 100 10.71 -12.24 3.15
C VAL A 100 11.02 -13.60 2.55
N GLN A 101 12.18 -13.72 1.93
CA GLN A 101 12.64 -14.95 1.30
C GLN A 101 13.54 -15.73 2.26
N PRO A 102 13.64 -17.07 2.12
CA PRO A 102 14.50 -17.90 2.99
C PRO A 102 16.00 -17.52 2.94
N ASP A 103 16.45 -16.90 1.85
CA ASP A 103 17.82 -16.41 1.70
C ASP A 103 18.07 -15.05 2.38
N GLY A 104 17.04 -14.45 2.99
CA GLY A 104 17.08 -13.13 3.62
C GLY A 104 16.72 -11.97 2.70
N GLY A 105 16.40 -12.26 1.44
CA GLY A 105 15.92 -11.25 0.51
C GLY A 105 14.60 -10.64 0.96
N LEU A 106 14.54 -9.31 1.00
CA LEU A 106 13.34 -8.55 1.33
C LEU A 106 12.82 -7.83 0.08
N TYR A 107 11.56 -8.10 -0.28
CA TYR A 107 10.94 -7.56 -1.50
C TYR A 107 9.58 -6.95 -1.20
N SER A 108 9.23 -5.86 -1.88
CA SER A 108 7.86 -5.35 -1.86
C SER A 108 6.90 -6.33 -2.57
N HIS A 109 5.60 -6.18 -2.33
CA HIS A 109 4.55 -6.86 -3.11
C HIS A 109 4.57 -6.57 -4.62
N THR A 110 5.33 -5.56 -5.05
CA THR A 110 5.58 -5.23 -6.45
C THR A 110 6.94 -5.73 -6.95
N GLY A 111 7.68 -6.49 -6.15
CA GLY A 111 8.97 -7.10 -6.49
C GLY A 111 10.19 -6.19 -6.34
N GLN A 112 10.07 -5.04 -5.67
CA GLN A 112 11.24 -4.16 -5.47
C GLN A 112 12.08 -4.65 -4.28
N PRO A 113 13.38 -4.96 -4.47
CA PRO A 113 14.25 -5.37 -3.39
C PRO A 113 14.60 -4.18 -2.49
N THR A 114 14.79 -4.45 -1.20
CA THR A 114 15.19 -3.43 -0.22
C THR A 114 15.82 -4.07 1.01
N MET A 115 16.22 -3.27 1.99
CA MET A 115 16.68 -3.73 3.30
C MET A 115 15.96 -2.96 4.41
N PRO A 116 15.66 -3.60 5.54
CA PRO A 116 14.99 -2.93 6.64
C PRO A 116 15.98 -2.06 7.44
N THR A 117 15.51 -0.89 7.85
CA THR A 117 16.21 0.06 8.73
C THR A 117 15.58 0.12 10.12
N GLU A 118 14.30 -0.24 10.24
CA GLU A 118 13.62 -0.43 11.52
C GLU A 118 12.70 -1.66 11.43
N VAL A 119 12.56 -2.36 12.56
CA VAL A 119 11.54 -3.40 12.78
C VAL A 119 10.56 -2.85 13.80
N LEU A 120 9.27 -2.88 13.48
CA LEU A 120 8.21 -2.42 14.38
C LEU A 120 7.23 -3.56 14.66
N VAL A 121 6.64 -3.56 15.84
CA VAL A 121 5.57 -4.48 16.23
C VAL A 121 4.42 -3.69 16.84
N ASP A 122 3.20 -3.91 16.36
CA ASP A 122 2.01 -3.23 16.90
C ASP A 122 1.34 -3.99 18.06
N GLU A 123 0.27 -3.40 18.59
CA GLU A 123 -0.56 -3.98 19.65
C GLU A 123 -1.24 -5.32 19.29
N ARG A 124 -1.23 -5.72 18.02
CA ARG A 124 -1.81 -6.96 17.49
C ARG A 124 -0.75 -8.00 17.15
N GLY A 125 0.53 -7.69 17.36
CA GLY A 125 1.66 -8.53 16.96
C GLY A 125 1.96 -8.51 15.46
N TRP A 126 1.44 -7.53 14.71
CA TRP A 126 1.80 -7.36 13.31
C TRP A 126 3.21 -6.78 13.22
N VAL A 127 4.04 -7.39 12.36
CA VAL A 127 5.40 -6.95 12.13
C VAL A 127 5.43 -6.01 10.94
N TYR A 128 6.09 -4.87 11.10
CA TYR A 128 6.33 -3.90 10.05
C TYR A 128 7.82 -3.70 9.87
N LEU A 129 8.23 -3.43 8.63
CA LEU A 129 9.58 -3.03 8.32
C LEU A 129 9.55 -1.64 7.69
N VAL A 130 10.44 -0.78 8.19
CA VAL A 130 10.75 0.50 7.55
C VAL A 130 11.95 0.27 6.67
N THR A 131 11.90 0.79 5.45
CA THR A 131 12.98 0.63 4.46
C THR A 131 13.16 1.95 3.72
N PRO A 132 14.21 2.12 2.90
CA PRO A 132 14.34 3.28 2.02
C PRO A 132 13.14 3.50 1.06
N LEU A 133 12.37 2.45 0.76
CA LEU A 133 11.14 2.55 -0.05
C LEU A 133 9.94 3.08 0.76
N GLY A 134 9.98 3.01 2.09
CA GLY A 134 8.90 3.38 2.99
C GLY A 134 8.56 2.28 4.01
N VAL A 135 7.49 2.51 4.78
CA VAL A 135 6.95 1.53 5.74
C VAL A 135 6.07 0.49 5.05
N GLY A 136 6.16 -0.74 5.51
CA GLY A 136 5.28 -1.81 5.06
C GLY A 136 5.07 -2.90 6.10
N VAL A 137 3.94 -3.58 6.02
CA VAL A 137 3.61 -4.74 6.87
C VAL A 137 4.27 -5.99 6.27
N VAL A 138 4.85 -6.84 7.12
CA VAL A 138 5.35 -8.15 6.70
C VAL A 138 4.15 -9.06 6.41
N HIS A 139 4.16 -9.70 5.26
CA HIS A 139 3.14 -10.68 4.91
C HIS A 139 3.05 -11.75 6.01
N SER A 140 1.85 -12.09 6.46
CA SER A 140 1.67 -12.91 7.67
C SER A 140 2.33 -14.30 7.60
N GLN A 141 2.45 -14.89 6.41
CA GLN A 141 3.15 -16.17 6.21
C GLN A 141 4.68 -16.06 6.28
N ASP A 142 5.22 -14.85 6.22
CA ASP A 142 6.66 -14.57 6.15
C ASP A 142 7.18 -14.02 7.50
N VAL A 143 6.30 -13.84 8.50
CA VAL A 143 6.67 -13.39 9.85
C VAL A 143 7.70 -14.32 10.52
N PRO A 144 7.57 -15.66 10.46
CA PRO A 144 8.60 -16.54 11.03
C PRO A 144 9.99 -16.30 10.42
N LEU A 145 10.07 -16.16 9.09
CA LEU A 145 11.32 -15.83 8.41
C LEU A 145 11.86 -14.46 8.86
N ALA A 146 10.99 -13.44 8.97
CA ALA A 146 11.41 -12.13 9.45
C ALA A 146 12.07 -12.18 10.84
N VAL A 147 11.50 -12.97 11.77
CA VAL A 147 12.06 -13.18 13.11
C VAL A 147 13.41 -13.89 13.01
N GLU A 148 13.50 -14.99 12.25
CA GLU A 148 14.77 -15.72 12.05
C GLU A 148 15.86 -14.83 11.43
N HIS A 149 15.52 -13.94 10.50
CA HIS A 149 16.49 -13.03 9.90
C HIS A 149 16.96 -11.95 10.88
N TRP A 150 16.06 -11.45 11.72
CA TRP A 150 16.40 -10.52 12.78
C TRP A 150 17.28 -11.16 13.86
N GLU A 151 16.90 -12.33 14.41
CA GLU A 151 17.65 -13.04 15.46
C GLU A 151 19.05 -13.46 15.00
N ALA A 152 19.20 -13.79 13.71
CA ALA A 152 20.49 -14.10 13.11
C ALA A 152 21.39 -12.86 12.86
N GLY A 153 20.94 -11.65 13.22
CA GLY A 153 21.68 -10.41 13.02
C GLY A 153 21.88 -10.02 11.55
N ARG A 154 21.04 -10.54 10.64
CA ARG A 154 21.15 -10.25 9.19
C ARG A 154 20.61 -8.89 8.79
N TRP A 155 19.88 -8.24 9.69
CA TRP A 155 19.37 -6.89 9.52
C TRP A 155 20.11 -5.93 10.46
N PRO A 156 20.32 -4.67 10.06
CA PRO A 156 21.04 -3.68 10.86
C PRO A 156 20.23 -3.19 12.09
N VAL A 157 19.19 -3.93 12.49
CA VAL A 157 18.25 -3.55 13.55
C VAL A 157 18.46 -4.45 14.75
N THR A 158 18.81 -3.85 15.88
CA THR A 158 19.12 -4.59 17.12
C THR A 158 17.88 -4.98 17.90
N GLU A 159 16.85 -4.14 17.94
CA GLU A 159 15.64 -4.38 18.74
C GLU A 159 14.36 -3.88 18.03
N PRO A 160 13.29 -4.69 17.96
CA PRO A 160 11.99 -4.27 17.46
C PRO A 160 11.37 -3.20 18.34
N ARG A 161 10.84 -2.15 17.73
CA ARG A 161 10.15 -1.07 18.45
C ARG A 161 8.65 -1.33 18.52
N SER A 162 8.10 -1.32 19.72
CA SER A 162 6.64 -1.30 19.91
C SER A 162 6.03 0.00 19.38
N VAL A 163 4.94 -0.11 18.63
CA VAL A 163 4.20 1.02 18.05
C VAL A 163 2.70 0.80 18.21
N HIS A 164 1.92 1.86 18.02
CA HIS A 164 0.48 1.73 17.81
C HIS A 164 0.16 1.80 16.32
N SER A 165 -0.60 0.83 15.79
CA SER A 165 -0.93 0.75 14.37
C SER A 165 -1.56 2.05 13.83
N ALA A 166 -2.41 2.68 14.64
CA ALA A 166 -3.09 3.94 14.33
C ALA A 166 -2.14 5.14 14.12
N THR A 167 -0.91 5.08 14.64
CA THR A 167 0.09 6.16 14.51
C THR A 167 0.93 6.07 13.24
N LEU A 168 0.91 4.91 12.56
CA LEU A 168 1.75 4.68 11.37
C LEU A 168 1.47 5.67 10.23
N PRO A 169 0.20 6.00 9.88
CA PRO A 169 -0.09 6.96 8.82
C PRO A 169 0.54 8.34 9.05
N GLU A 170 0.46 8.85 10.28
CA GLU A 170 1.04 10.13 10.66
C GLU A 170 2.58 10.06 10.68
N ARG A 171 3.13 9.04 11.34
CA ARG A 171 4.57 8.86 11.52
C ARG A 171 5.31 8.68 10.18
N TYR A 172 4.72 7.95 9.25
CA TYR A 172 5.32 7.63 7.95
C TYR A 172 4.67 8.37 6.77
N ARG A 173 3.83 9.36 7.07
CA ARG A 173 3.22 10.29 6.09
C ARG A 173 2.55 9.59 4.92
N PHE A 174 1.66 8.65 5.19
CA PHE A 174 0.80 8.06 4.16
C PHE A 174 -0.68 8.22 4.49
N VAL A 175 -1.52 8.23 3.45
CA VAL A 175 -2.98 8.37 3.58
C VAL A 175 -3.64 7.02 3.31
N PRO A 176 -4.28 6.39 4.32
CA PRO A 176 -4.94 5.09 4.14
C PRO A 176 -6.12 5.14 3.16
N SER A 177 -6.92 6.20 3.19
CA SER A 177 -8.07 6.38 2.29
C SER A 177 -8.02 7.75 1.61
N PRO A 178 -7.43 7.86 0.41
CA PRO A 178 -7.51 9.05 -0.42
C PRO A 178 -8.97 9.46 -0.72
N ALA A 179 -9.88 8.50 -0.90
CA ALA A 179 -11.29 8.79 -1.13
C ALA A 179 -11.95 9.48 0.06
N ALA A 180 -11.75 8.98 1.29
CA ALA A 180 -12.29 9.60 2.49
C ALA A 180 -11.68 10.99 2.73
N ARG A 181 -10.36 11.14 2.55
CA ARG A 181 -9.68 12.44 2.68
C ARG A 181 -10.29 13.49 1.74
N ARG A 182 -10.54 13.12 0.47
CA ARG A 182 -11.16 14.01 -0.53
C ARG A 182 -12.59 14.39 -0.15
N ALA A 183 -13.38 13.45 0.37
CA ALA A 183 -14.74 13.71 0.83
C ALA A 183 -14.75 14.72 2.00
N SER A 184 -13.88 14.54 2.99
CA SER A 184 -13.76 15.45 4.13
C SER A 184 -13.33 16.86 3.72
N ALA A 185 -12.37 16.99 2.79
CA ALA A 185 -11.94 18.29 2.27
C ALA A 185 -13.06 19.02 1.51
N SER A 186 -13.91 18.28 0.79
CA SER A 186 -15.04 18.86 0.05
C SER A 186 -16.15 19.35 0.99
N SER A 187 -16.36 18.66 2.12
CA SER A 187 -17.35 19.07 3.13
C SER A 187 -16.91 20.28 3.96
N ALA A 188 -15.61 20.50 4.15
CA ALA A 188 -15.08 21.65 4.90
C ALA A 188 -15.17 22.99 4.14
N ILE A 189 -15.46 22.96 2.84
CA ILE A 189 -15.56 24.14 1.97
C ILE A 189 -17.03 24.60 1.81
N LYS A 190 -18.00 23.79 2.27
CA LYS A 190 -19.43 24.12 2.27
C LYS A 190 -19.85 24.71 3.60
#